data_AF-A0A8I1G7M4-F1
#
_entry.id   AF-A0A8I1G7M4-F1
#
_cell.length_a   1.000
_cell.length_b   1.000
_cell.length_c   1.000
_cell.angle_alpha   90.00
_cell.angle_beta   90.00
_cell.angle_gamma   90.00
#
_symmetry.space_group_name_H-M   'P 1'
#
loop_
_entity.id
_entity.type
_entity.pdbx_description
1 polymer ?
#
loop_
_entity_poly.entity_id
_entity_poly.type
_entity_poly.pdbx_seq_one_letter_code
_entity_poly.pdbx_strand_id
1 'polypeptide(L)'
;MIVIGLTGSIGMGKSTAAAYLRGLGIPVLDADRVVHELYAGAAVPLIEAAFPGTTAGGVVDRAALGARVLGSPEAMKRLEAIVHPLVRAAEWRFLLAEQDKGTPLSILEIPLLFETGAGDLFDAVIVVSASAEAQRERLLDRPGMTIEKLEAINARQMPDAEKRARADFVVDTGAGLEDSRRQIDAILKDIVTRPPLAYQRWAALQDI
;
A
#
# COMPACT_ATOMS: atom_id res chain seq x y z
N MET A 1 -4.23 13.62 -14.34
CA MET A 1 -4.52 13.54 -12.90
C MET A 1 -3.22 13.43 -12.12
N ILE A 2 -3.13 14.02 -10.93
CA ILE A 2 -2.03 13.81 -9.97
C ILE A 2 -2.22 12.44 -9.30
N VAL A 3 -1.14 11.65 -9.18
CA VAL A 3 -1.18 10.35 -8.48
C VAL A 3 -0.22 10.36 -7.31
N ILE A 4 -0.74 10.14 -6.11
CA ILE A 4 0.03 10.16 -4.85
C ILE A 4 0.13 8.75 -4.28
N GLY A 5 1.33 8.38 -3.86
CA GLY A 5 1.56 7.16 -3.08
C GLY A 5 1.39 7.46 -1.60
N LEU A 6 0.50 6.76 -0.90
CA LEU A 6 0.38 6.82 0.55
C LEU A 6 0.97 5.55 1.14
N THR A 7 2.04 5.68 1.92
CA THR A 7 2.73 4.54 2.53
C THR A 7 3.07 4.80 4.00
N GLY A 8 3.59 3.78 4.66
CA GLY A 8 3.92 3.80 6.07
C GLY A 8 4.05 2.37 6.58
N SER A 9 4.96 2.17 7.52
CA SER A 9 5.14 0.87 8.16
C SER A 9 3.90 0.47 8.97
N ILE A 10 3.82 -0.79 9.39
CA ILE A 10 2.67 -1.30 10.14
C ILE A 10 2.44 -0.44 11.39
N GLY A 11 1.18 -0.10 11.72
CA GLY A 11 0.86 0.66 12.94
C GLY A 11 1.14 2.17 12.89
N MET A 12 1.65 2.70 11.78
CA MET A 12 1.96 4.12 11.66
C MET A 12 0.73 5.03 11.42
N GLY A 13 -0.49 4.49 11.32
CA GLY A 13 -1.70 5.29 11.13
C GLY A 13 -2.13 5.53 9.68
N LYS A 14 -1.56 4.79 8.72
CA LYS A 14 -1.89 4.84 7.28
C LYS A 14 -3.39 4.77 7.00
N SER A 15 -4.10 3.79 7.58
CA SER A 15 -5.55 3.63 7.38
C SER A 15 -6.37 4.82 7.89
N THR A 16 -5.91 5.49 8.96
CA THR A 16 -6.54 6.70 9.48
C THR A 16 -6.36 7.87 8.52
N ALA A 17 -5.13 8.06 7.99
CA ALA A 17 -4.86 9.08 6.98
C ALA A 17 -5.68 8.83 5.70
N ALA A 18 -5.74 7.58 5.24
CA ALA A 18 -6.54 7.18 4.09
C ALA A 18 -8.05 7.43 4.31
N ALA A 19 -8.57 7.14 5.50
CA ALA A 19 -9.97 7.43 5.85
C ALA A 19 -10.26 8.93 5.84
N TYR A 20 -9.33 9.75 6.34
CA TYR A 20 -9.47 11.20 6.28
C TYR A 20 -9.49 11.73 4.84
N LEU A 21 -8.56 11.27 4.00
CA LEU A 21 -8.52 11.63 2.57
C LEU A 21 -9.82 11.24 1.84
N ARG A 22 -10.36 10.04 2.10
CA ARG A 22 -11.68 9.63 1.58
C ARG A 22 -12.80 10.56 2.06
N GLY A 23 -12.75 11.00 3.32
CA GLY A 23 -13.70 11.96 3.89
C GLY A 23 -13.67 13.34 3.22
N LEU A 24 -12.54 13.73 2.64
CA LEU A 24 -12.40 14.93 1.81
C LEU A 24 -12.90 14.74 0.36
N GLY A 25 -13.43 13.55 0.03
CA GLY A 25 -13.87 13.21 -1.32
C GLY A 25 -12.74 12.81 -2.27
N ILE A 26 -11.51 12.62 -1.76
CA ILE A 26 -10.38 12.18 -2.58
C ILE A 26 -10.46 10.66 -2.78
N PRO A 27 -10.42 10.16 -4.02
CA PRO A 27 -10.40 8.73 -4.29
C PRO A 27 -9.12 8.08 -3.74
N VAL A 28 -9.28 7.00 -2.97
CA VAL A 28 -8.17 6.23 -2.39
C VAL A 28 -8.36 4.74 -2.65
N LEU A 29 -7.43 4.15 -3.42
CA LEU A 29 -7.35 2.71 -3.60
C LEU A 29 -6.47 2.08 -2.51
N ASP A 30 -7.00 1.07 -1.83
CA ASP A 30 -6.27 0.28 -0.83
C ASP A 30 -5.71 -0.99 -1.48
N ALA A 31 -4.38 -1.09 -1.59
CA ALA A 31 -3.71 -2.24 -2.19
C ALA A 31 -3.91 -3.54 -1.39
N ASP A 32 -4.04 -3.48 -0.06
CA ASP A 32 -4.31 -4.68 0.75
C ASP A 32 -5.71 -5.22 0.47
N ARG A 33 -6.69 -4.32 0.30
CA ARG A 33 -8.05 -4.68 -0.11
C ARG A 33 -8.07 -5.29 -1.51
N VAL A 34 -7.31 -4.72 -2.45
CA VAL A 34 -7.16 -5.28 -3.80
C VAL A 34 -6.61 -6.70 -3.74
N VAL A 35 -5.53 -6.95 -2.98
CA VAL A 35 -4.98 -8.31 -2.80
C VAL A 35 -6.01 -9.25 -2.19
N HIS A 36 -6.83 -8.77 -1.23
CA HIS A 36 -7.90 -9.57 -0.65
C HIS A 36 -8.95 -9.99 -1.68
N GLU A 37 -9.41 -9.07 -2.53
CA GLU A 37 -10.35 -9.36 -3.61
C GLU A 37 -9.75 -10.32 -4.64
N LEU A 38 -8.49 -10.13 -5.02
CA LEU A 38 -7.78 -11.01 -5.95
C LEU A 38 -7.66 -12.45 -5.41
N TYR A 39 -7.46 -12.61 -4.10
CA TYR A 39 -7.37 -13.92 -3.43
C TYR A 39 -8.72 -14.63 -3.32
N ALA A 40 -9.82 -13.95 -3.63
CA ALA A 40 -11.15 -14.53 -3.81
C ALA A 40 -11.61 -14.47 -5.28
N GLY A 41 -10.67 -14.32 -6.21
CA GLY A 41 -10.97 -14.14 -7.63
C GLY A 41 -9.78 -14.48 -8.52
N ALA A 42 -9.30 -13.49 -9.28
CA ALA A 42 -8.38 -13.71 -10.40
C ALA A 42 -7.04 -14.38 -10.02
N ALA A 43 -6.57 -14.24 -8.77
CA ALA A 43 -5.32 -14.88 -8.34
C ALA A 43 -5.49 -16.38 -8.02
N VAL A 44 -6.70 -16.84 -7.69
CA VAL A 44 -6.98 -18.20 -7.21
C VAL A 44 -6.45 -19.29 -8.15
N PRO A 45 -6.83 -19.34 -9.45
CA PRO A 45 -6.35 -20.41 -10.33
C PRO A 45 -4.84 -20.33 -10.59
N LEU A 46 -4.27 -19.13 -10.59
CA LEU A 46 -2.83 -18.92 -10.81
C LEU A 46 -2.01 -19.39 -9.60
N ILE A 47 -2.48 -19.08 -8.40
CA ILE A 47 -1.87 -19.49 -7.14
C ILE A 47 -1.99 -21.01 -6.98
N GLU A 48 -3.16 -21.61 -7.26
CA GLU A 48 -3.32 -23.06 -7.17
C GLU A 48 -2.39 -23.81 -8.12
N ALA A 49 -2.24 -23.32 -9.37
CA ALA A 49 -1.32 -23.92 -10.33
C ALA A 49 0.15 -23.84 -9.86
N ALA A 50 0.54 -22.73 -9.22
CA ALA A 50 1.90 -22.51 -8.75
C ALA A 50 2.21 -23.19 -7.40
N PHE A 51 1.19 -23.32 -6.55
CA PHE A 51 1.25 -23.85 -5.19
C PHE A 51 0.04 -24.76 -4.92
N PRO A 52 0.04 -26.00 -5.44
CA PRO A 52 -1.11 -26.89 -5.30
C PRO A 52 -1.51 -27.17 -3.85
N GLY A 53 -2.82 -27.20 -3.59
CA GLY A 53 -3.42 -27.38 -2.28
C GLY A 53 -3.38 -26.13 -1.40
N THR A 54 -3.28 -24.93 -1.99
CA THR A 54 -3.33 -23.65 -1.27
C THR A 54 -4.60 -22.85 -1.54
N THR A 55 -5.53 -23.44 -2.29
CA THR A 55 -6.85 -22.87 -2.53
C THR A 55 -7.94 -23.88 -2.16
N ALA A 56 -9.09 -23.37 -1.74
CA ALA A 56 -10.27 -24.17 -1.42
C ALA A 56 -11.53 -23.36 -1.73
N GLY A 57 -12.53 -23.97 -2.36
CA GLY A 57 -13.84 -23.33 -2.58
C GLY A 57 -13.79 -22.03 -3.39
N GLY A 58 -12.80 -21.87 -4.28
CA GLY A 58 -12.64 -20.66 -5.08
C GLY A 58 -11.98 -19.49 -4.35
N VAL A 59 -11.36 -19.72 -3.19
CA VAL A 59 -10.57 -18.73 -2.45
C VAL A 59 -9.19 -19.27 -2.08
N VAL A 60 -8.21 -18.38 -1.93
CA VAL A 60 -6.87 -18.72 -1.43
C VAL A 60 -6.94 -18.99 0.07
N ASP A 61 -6.47 -20.16 0.49
CA ASP A 61 -6.17 -20.44 1.88
C ASP A 61 -4.83 -19.76 2.24
N ARG A 62 -4.93 -18.60 2.89
CA ARG A 62 -3.77 -17.79 3.27
C ARG A 62 -2.84 -18.51 4.26
N ALA A 63 -3.38 -19.39 5.10
CA ALA A 63 -2.57 -20.14 6.05
C ALA A 63 -1.77 -21.24 5.33
N ALA A 64 -2.44 -22.00 4.46
CA ALA A 64 -1.78 -23.00 3.63
C ALA A 64 -0.75 -22.38 2.69
N LEU A 65 -1.10 -21.29 1.99
CA LEU A 65 -0.18 -20.56 1.13
C LEU A 65 1.00 -20.01 1.93
N GLY A 66 0.74 -19.39 3.09
CA GLY A 66 1.76 -18.92 4.01
C GLY A 66 2.75 -20.03 4.38
N ALA A 67 2.27 -21.21 4.75
CA ALA A 67 3.14 -22.35 5.07
C ALA A 67 4.01 -22.81 3.89
N ARG A 68 3.60 -22.56 2.63
CA ARG A 68 4.39 -22.89 1.43
C ARG A 68 5.44 -21.85 1.08
N VAL A 69 5.17 -20.56 1.32
CA VAL A 69 6.03 -19.46 0.84
C VAL A 69 6.89 -18.83 1.93
N LEU A 70 6.46 -18.88 3.19
CA LEU A 70 7.20 -18.30 4.29
C LEU A 70 8.50 -19.09 4.52
N GLY A 71 9.63 -18.39 4.54
CA GLY A 71 10.96 -19.00 4.71
C GLY A 71 11.63 -19.48 3.42
N SER A 72 10.96 -19.38 2.26
CA SER A 72 11.58 -19.63 0.94
C SER A 72 11.54 -18.36 0.09
N PRO A 73 12.69 -17.67 -0.10
CA PRO A 73 12.79 -16.52 -0.99
C PRO A 73 12.34 -16.84 -2.43
N GLU A 74 12.62 -18.04 -2.93
CA GLU A 74 12.25 -18.47 -4.27
C GLU A 74 10.73 -18.64 -4.40
N ALA A 75 10.09 -19.26 -3.41
CA ALA A 75 8.64 -19.40 -3.38
C ALA A 75 7.95 -18.04 -3.23
N MET A 76 8.48 -17.15 -2.40
CA MET A 76 7.96 -15.79 -2.26
C MET A 76 8.04 -15.02 -3.58
N LYS A 77 9.19 -15.05 -4.25
CA LYS A 77 9.37 -14.42 -5.56
C LYS A 77 8.40 -14.97 -6.62
N ARG A 78 8.14 -16.29 -6.61
CA ARG A 78 7.13 -16.90 -7.49
C ARG A 78 5.72 -16.40 -7.20
N LEU A 79 5.35 -16.27 -5.92
CA LEU A 79 4.05 -15.71 -5.53
C LEU A 79 3.92 -14.24 -5.94
N GLU A 80 4.95 -13.43 -5.67
CA GLU A 80 5.00 -12.02 -6.04
C GLU A 80 4.87 -11.82 -7.56
N ALA A 81 5.53 -12.68 -8.37
CA ALA A 81 5.41 -12.64 -9.82
C ALA A 81 4.00 -12.91 -10.35
N ILE A 82 3.14 -13.57 -9.55
CA ILE A 82 1.72 -13.79 -9.86
C ILE A 82 0.88 -12.60 -9.38
N VAL A 83 1.13 -12.14 -8.14
CA VAL A 83 0.25 -11.17 -7.47
C VAL A 83 0.53 -9.74 -7.94
N HIS A 84 1.80 -9.33 -8.10
CA HIS A 84 2.14 -7.95 -8.44
C HIS A 84 1.53 -7.49 -9.77
N PRO A 85 1.55 -8.27 -10.87
CA PRO A 85 0.90 -7.85 -12.11
C PRO A 85 -0.61 -7.64 -11.95
N LEU A 86 -1.29 -8.49 -11.17
CA LEU A 86 -2.73 -8.36 -10.91
C LEU A 86 -3.06 -7.10 -10.10
N VAL A 87 -2.24 -6.79 -9.08
CA VAL A 87 -2.39 -5.57 -8.28
C VAL A 87 -2.15 -4.34 -9.16
N ARG A 88 -1.10 -4.34 -9.99
CA ARG A 88 -0.78 -3.24 -10.92
C ARG A 88 -1.91 -3.00 -11.93
N ALA A 89 -2.51 -4.06 -12.45
CA ALA A 89 -3.67 -3.94 -13.34
C ALA A 89 -4.90 -3.35 -12.62
N ALA A 90 -5.14 -3.70 -11.34
CA ALA A 90 -6.21 -3.13 -10.55
C ALA A 90 -5.98 -1.64 -10.22
N GLU A 91 -4.74 -1.27 -9.86
CA GLU A 91 -4.33 0.12 -9.67
C GLU A 91 -4.54 0.94 -10.94
N TRP A 92 -4.10 0.41 -12.09
CA TRP A 92 -4.31 1.08 -13.37
C TRP A 92 -5.79 1.28 -13.70
N ARG A 93 -6.62 0.23 -13.54
CA ARG A 93 -8.07 0.32 -13.77
C ARG A 93 -8.73 1.37 -12.89
N PHE A 94 -8.30 1.49 -11.64
CA PHE A 94 -8.77 2.53 -10.73
C PHE A 94 -8.37 3.92 -11.25
N LEU A 95 -7.10 4.12 -11.60
CA LEU A 95 -6.63 5.41 -12.11
C LEU A 95 -7.33 5.82 -13.41
N LEU A 96 -7.53 4.87 -14.33
CA LEU A 96 -8.25 5.10 -15.57
C LEU A 96 -9.70 5.55 -15.29
N ALA A 97 -10.41 4.84 -14.42
CA ALA A 97 -11.78 5.17 -14.06
C ALA A 97 -11.91 6.55 -13.38
N GLU A 98 -10.92 6.96 -12.58
CA GLU A 98 -10.90 8.30 -11.98
C GLU A 98 -10.51 9.39 -12.98
N GLN A 99 -9.59 9.11 -13.89
CA GLN A 99 -9.27 10.02 -14.98
C GLN A 99 -10.48 10.28 -15.89
N ASP A 100 -11.27 9.24 -16.21
CA ASP A 100 -12.50 9.36 -17.02
C ASP A 100 -13.58 10.23 -16.35
N LYS A 101 -13.58 10.28 -15.00
CA LYS A 101 -14.45 11.17 -14.21
C LYS A 101 -13.94 12.61 -14.14
N GLY A 102 -12.73 12.88 -14.66
CA GLY A 102 -12.07 14.18 -14.51
C GLY A 102 -11.52 14.44 -13.11
N THR A 103 -11.29 13.39 -12.31
CA THR A 103 -10.73 13.51 -10.96
C THR A 103 -9.33 14.15 -11.05
N PRO A 104 -9.06 15.25 -10.31
CA PRO A 104 -7.77 15.94 -10.41
C PRO A 104 -6.64 15.21 -9.69
N LEU A 105 -6.94 14.45 -8.63
CA LEU A 105 -5.97 13.80 -7.75
C LEU A 105 -6.52 12.48 -7.21
N SER A 106 -5.71 11.43 -7.25
CA SER A 106 -6.01 10.11 -6.67
C SER A 106 -4.87 9.60 -5.78
N ILE A 107 -5.21 8.78 -4.79
CA ILE A 107 -4.26 8.16 -3.86
C ILE A 107 -4.20 6.64 -4.10
N LEU A 108 -2.99 6.09 -4.17
CA LEU A 108 -2.76 4.65 -4.02
C LEU A 108 -2.12 4.39 -2.66
N GLU A 109 -2.83 3.69 -1.78
CA GLU A 109 -2.38 3.30 -0.45
C GLU A 109 -1.63 1.96 -0.54
N ILE A 110 -0.29 2.02 -0.50
CA ILE A 110 0.61 0.87 -0.75
C ILE A 110 1.55 0.68 0.44
N PRO A 111 1.39 -0.37 1.27
CA PRO A 111 2.23 -0.59 2.47
C PRO A 111 3.73 -0.77 2.18
N LEU A 112 4.05 -1.46 1.08
CA LEU A 112 5.41 -1.85 0.69
C LEU A 112 5.91 -1.05 -0.53
N LEU A 113 5.54 0.23 -0.60
CA LEU A 113 5.77 1.08 -1.78
C LEU A 113 7.26 1.18 -2.14
N PHE A 114 8.12 1.44 -1.16
CA PHE A 114 9.56 1.60 -1.40
C PHE A 114 10.27 0.25 -1.55
N GLU A 115 9.81 -0.77 -0.82
CA GLU A 115 10.33 -2.13 -0.88
C GLU A 115 10.14 -2.76 -2.27
N THR A 116 9.06 -2.38 -2.96
CA THR A 116 8.76 -2.84 -4.33
C THR A 116 9.34 -1.94 -5.42
N GLY A 117 10.09 -0.88 -5.06
CA GLY A 117 10.67 0.06 -6.01
C GLY A 117 9.63 0.92 -6.75
N ALA A 118 8.42 1.05 -6.22
CA ALA A 118 7.31 1.72 -6.90
C ALA A 118 7.33 3.25 -6.77
N GLY A 119 8.32 3.83 -6.08
CA GLY A 119 8.37 5.27 -5.76
C GLY A 119 8.25 6.18 -6.98
N ASP A 120 8.93 5.85 -8.07
CA ASP A 120 9.00 6.69 -9.27
C ASP A 120 7.69 6.73 -10.08
N LEU A 121 6.72 5.89 -9.73
CA LEU A 121 5.40 5.85 -10.34
C LEU A 121 4.47 6.97 -9.84
N PHE A 122 4.91 7.79 -8.90
CA PHE A 122 4.08 8.81 -8.25
C PHE A 122 4.58 10.23 -8.53
N ASP A 123 3.67 11.21 -8.43
CA ASP A 123 4.02 12.64 -8.46
C ASP A 123 4.53 13.11 -7.10
N ALA A 124 4.06 12.43 -6.04
CA ALA A 124 4.52 12.59 -4.68
C ALA A 124 4.25 11.32 -3.87
N VAL A 125 5.10 11.03 -2.89
CA VAL A 125 4.91 9.98 -1.90
C VAL A 125 4.77 10.61 -0.51
N ILE A 126 3.67 10.28 0.16
CA ILE A 126 3.40 10.64 1.56
C ILE A 126 3.72 9.41 2.43
N VAL A 127 4.65 9.57 3.36
CA VAL A 127 4.92 8.59 4.41
C VAL A 127 4.20 9.00 5.69
N VAL A 128 3.34 8.13 6.19
CA VAL A 128 2.77 8.26 7.53
C VAL A 128 3.72 7.61 8.53
N SER A 129 4.10 8.34 9.57
CA SER A 129 5.13 7.93 10.54
C SER A 129 4.68 8.21 11.98
N ALA A 130 5.31 7.52 12.93
CA ALA A 130 5.16 7.71 14.38
C ALA A 130 6.47 7.25 15.05
N SER A 131 6.63 7.56 16.34
CA SER A 131 7.75 6.99 17.12
C SER A 131 7.61 5.47 17.23
N ALA A 132 8.74 4.77 17.46
CA ALA A 132 8.75 3.33 17.63
C ALA A 132 7.91 2.89 18.84
N GLU A 133 7.89 3.70 19.91
CA GLU A 133 7.09 3.48 21.11
C GLU A 133 5.59 3.56 20.77
N ALA A 134 5.16 4.62 20.08
CA ALA A 134 3.77 4.78 19.67
C ALA A 134 3.33 3.69 18.70
N GLN A 135 4.20 3.30 17.75
CA GLN A 135 3.95 2.19 16.84
C GLN A 135 3.74 0.87 17.62
N ARG A 136 4.64 0.59 18.57
CA ARG A 136 4.59 -0.63 19.39
C ARG A 136 3.33 -0.69 20.23
N GLU A 137 3.00 0.38 20.96
CA GLU A 137 1.80 0.49 21.79
C GLU A 137 0.54 0.19 20.96
N ARG A 138 0.36 0.91 19.84
CA ARG A 138 -0.79 0.72 18.93
C ARG A 138 -0.93 -0.69 18.38
N LEU A 139 0.19 -1.40 18.18
CA LEU A 139 0.18 -2.74 17.61
C LEU A 139 -0.04 -3.81 18.65
N LEU A 140 0.52 -3.68 19.85
CA LEU A 140 0.27 -4.63 20.93
C LEU A 140 -1.17 -4.62 21.42
N ASP A 141 -1.89 -3.51 21.25
CA ASP A 141 -3.33 -3.43 21.51
C ASP A 141 -4.19 -4.16 20.47
N ARG A 142 -3.62 -4.55 19.32
CA ARG A 142 -4.38 -5.27 18.28
C ARG A 142 -4.56 -6.74 18.65
N PRO A 143 -5.78 -7.30 18.49
CA PRO A 143 -6.02 -8.72 18.72
C PRO A 143 -5.05 -9.61 17.93
N GLY A 144 -4.38 -10.52 18.64
CA GLY A 144 -3.48 -11.51 18.05
C GLY A 144 -2.09 -11.00 17.66
N MET A 145 -1.75 -9.75 17.98
CA MET A 145 -0.39 -9.23 17.82
C MET A 145 0.51 -9.66 18.98
N THR A 146 1.76 -9.99 18.68
CA THR A 146 2.80 -10.30 19.69
C THR A 146 4.08 -9.55 19.33
N ILE A 147 5.03 -9.49 20.26
CA ILE A 147 6.33 -8.85 20.02
C ILE A 147 7.05 -9.56 18.87
N GLU A 148 7.03 -10.89 18.84
CA GLU A 148 7.69 -11.70 17.81
C GLU A 148 7.06 -11.46 16.44
N LYS A 149 5.71 -11.32 16.37
CA LYS A 149 5.02 -10.98 15.12
C LYS A 149 5.37 -9.56 14.65
N LEU A 150 5.44 -8.60 15.57
CA LEU A 150 5.83 -7.24 15.25
C LEU A 150 7.26 -7.19 14.68
N GLU A 151 8.21 -7.84 15.35
CA GLU A 151 9.60 -7.93 14.90
C GLU A 151 9.71 -8.62 13.53
N ALA A 152 8.99 -9.72 13.32
CA ALA A 152 8.97 -10.42 12.03
C ALA A 152 8.40 -9.57 10.88
N ILE A 153 7.42 -8.71 11.17
CA ILE A 153 6.87 -7.78 10.16
C ILE A 153 7.85 -6.64 9.90
N ASN A 154 8.41 -6.03 10.95
CA ASN A 154 9.38 -4.95 10.82
C ASN A 154 10.62 -5.40 10.04
N ALA A 155 11.08 -6.64 10.23
CA ALA A 155 12.23 -7.19 9.49
C ALA A 155 12.01 -7.32 7.98
N ARG A 156 10.75 -7.26 7.51
CA ARG A 156 10.38 -7.31 6.08
C ARG A 156 10.08 -5.95 5.49
N GLN A 157 10.05 -4.90 6.32
CA GLN A 157 9.77 -3.53 5.89
C GLN A 157 11.07 -2.74 5.83
N MET A 158 11.14 -1.82 4.88
CA MET A 158 12.18 -0.79 4.91
C MET A 158 12.07 0.00 6.21
N PRO A 159 13.20 0.30 6.90
CA PRO A 159 13.18 1.08 8.12
C PRO A 159 12.44 2.41 7.92
N ASP A 160 11.64 2.81 8.90
CA ASP A 160 10.82 4.02 8.80
C ASP A 160 11.66 5.29 8.56
N ALA A 161 12.84 5.38 9.17
CA ALA A 161 13.78 6.48 8.91
C ALA A 161 14.21 6.55 7.43
N GLU A 162 14.43 5.40 6.78
CA GLU A 162 14.74 5.34 5.35
C GLU A 162 13.53 5.70 4.49
N LYS A 163 12.32 5.26 4.86
CA LYS A 163 11.08 5.66 4.16
C LYS A 163 10.91 7.17 4.21
N ARG A 164 11.05 7.78 5.39
CA ARG A 164 10.97 9.24 5.56
C ARG A 164 11.99 9.99 4.71
N ALA A 165 13.22 9.49 4.63
CA ALA A 165 14.27 10.11 3.83
C ALA A 165 14.00 10.07 2.31
N ARG A 166 13.19 9.11 1.85
CA ARG A 166 12.78 8.95 0.44
C ARG A 166 11.44 9.60 0.11
N ALA A 167 10.70 10.08 1.11
CA ALA A 167 9.38 10.65 0.94
C ALA A 167 9.45 12.09 0.47
N ASP A 168 8.47 12.52 -0.32
CA ASP A 168 8.24 13.93 -0.57
C ASP A 168 7.68 14.63 0.67
N PHE A 169 6.81 13.91 1.40
CA PHE A 169 6.16 14.42 2.60
C PHE A 169 6.09 13.35 3.69
N VAL A 170 6.21 13.80 4.94
CA VAL A 170 6.00 12.97 6.12
C VAL A 170 4.81 13.54 6.89
N VAL A 171 3.88 12.66 7.26
CA VAL A 171 2.80 12.97 8.21
C VAL A 171 3.13 12.31 9.53
N ASP A 172 3.41 13.13 10.56
CA ASP A 172 3.54 12.64 11.92
C ASP A 172 2.16 12.33 12.52
N THR A 173 1.99 11.13 13.06
CA THR A 173 0.78 10.68 13.73
C THR A 173 0.92 10.57 15.25
N GLY A 174 2.08 10.91 15.81
CA GLY A 174 2.33 10.92 17.24
C GLY A 174 1.62 12.05 17.98
N ALA A 175 1.47 13.21 17.34
CA ALA A 175 0.88 14.42 17.94
C ALA A 175 -0.67 14.44 17.97
N GLY A 176 -1.32 13.35 17.57
CA GLY A 176 -2.78 13.19 17.59
C GLY A 176 -3.46 13.45 16.24
N LEU A 177 -4.72 13.01 16.14
CA LEU A 177 -5.47 12.95 14.88
C LEU A 177 -5.63 14.32 14.19
N GLU A 178 -5.93 15.36 14.97
CA GLU A 178 -6.17 16.68 14.42
C GLU A 178 -4.90 17.33 13.85
N ASP A 179 -3.74 17.02 14.45
CA ASP A 179 -2.47 17.48 13.92
C ASP A 179 -2.12 16.80 12.60
N SER A 180 -2.29 15.48 12.51
CA SER A 180 -2.09 14.74 11.26
C SER A 180 -3.00 15.24 10.14
N ARG A 181 -4.25 15.62 10.45
CA ARG A 181 -5.18 16.21 9.47
C ARG A 181 -4.68 17.55 8.95
N ARG A 182 -4.24 18.45 9.83
CA ARG A 182 -3.65 19.74 9.42
C ARG A 182 -2.42 19.55 8.53
N GLN A 183 -1.55 18.59 8.85
CA GLN A 183 -0.39 18.26 8.02
C GLN A 183 -0.84 17.77 6.64
N ILE A 184 -1.80 16.84 6.57
CA ILE A 184 -2.36 16.36 5.30
C ILE A 184 -2.96 17.52 4.48
N ASP A 185 -3.72 18.42 5.10
CA ASP A 185 -4.31 19.57 4.40
C ASP A 185 -3.24 20.51 3.84
N ALA A 186 -2.17 20.74 4.58
CA ALA A 186 -1.04 21.55 4.12
C ALA A 186 -0.31 20.89 2.94
N ILE A 187 -0.09 19.57 3.02
CA ILE A 187 0.52 18.77 1.95
C ILE A 187 -0.35 18.80 0.69
N LEU A 188 -1.67 18.65 0.81
CA LEU A 188 -2.58 18.69 -0.34
C LEU A 188 -2.52 20.04 -1.06
N LYS A 189 -2.45 21.15 -0.32
CA LYS A 189 -2.31 22.50 -0.90
C LYS A 189 -1.00 22.67 -1.70
N ASP A 190 0.08 22.03 -1.26
CA ASP A 190 1.34 22.03 -2.00
C ASP A 190 1.25 21.13 -3.24
N ILE A 191 0.80 19.88 -3.07
CA ILE A 191 0.83 18.87 -4.14
C ILE A 191 0.00 19.30 -5.35
N VAL A 192 -1.16 19.95 -5.17
CA VAL A 192 -1.99 20.39 -6.32
C VAL A 192 -1.28 21.40 -7.23
N THR A 193 -0.15 21.96 -6.81
CA THR A 193 0.70 22.83 -7.65
C THR A 193 1.75 22.08 -8.46
N ARG A 194 1.97 20.78 -8.19
CA ARG A 194 2.96 19.95 -8.88
C ARG A 194 2.49 19.53 -10.28
N PRO A 195 3.42 19.32 -11.24
CA PRO A 195 3.09 18.76 -12.55
C PRO A 195 2.49 17.35 -12.44
N PRO A 196 1.33 17.06 -13.08
CA PRO A 196 0.66 15.75 -12.99
C PRO A 196 1.23 14.76 -14.02
N LEU A 197 2.44 14.26 -13.79
CA LEU A 197 3.17 13.41 -14.74
C LEU A 197 2.96 11.92 -14.49
N ALA A 198 2.63 11.52 -13.26
CA ALA A 198 2.52 10.13 -12.86
C ALA A 198 1.50 9.36 -13.70
N TYR A 199 0.32 9.92 -13.95
CA TYR A 199 -0.70 9.24 -14.75
C TYR A 199 -0.17 8.80 -16.13
N GLN A 200 0.65 9.64 -16.77
CA GLN A 200 1.26 9.29 -18.07
C GLN A 200 2.29 8.16 -17.92
N ARG A 201 3.05 8.13 -16.82
CA ARG A 201 3.96 7.01 -16.51
C ARG A 201 3.17 5.71 -16.33
N TRP A 202 2.04 5.75 -15.63
CA TRP A 202 1.15 4.60 -15.46
C TRP A 202 0.56 4.12 -16.79
N ALA A 203 0.13 5.03 -17.65
CA ALA A 203 -0.37 4.69 -18.98
C ALA A 203 0.70 3.99 -19.84
N ALA A 204 1.93 4.52 -19.85
CA ALA A 204 3.04 3.95 -20.62
C ALA A 204 3.45 2.54 -20.17
N LEU A 205 3.19 2.17 -18.92
CA LEU A 205 3.43 0.79 -18.44
C LEU A 205 2.48 -0.24 -19.04
N GLN A 206 1.37 0.19 -19.66
CA GLN A 206 0.38 -0.71 -20.26
C GLN A 206 0.62 -0.96 -21.75
N ASP A 207 1.45 -0.12 -22.39
CA ASP A 207 1.82 -0.23 -23.81
C ASP A 207 3.04 -1.16 -24.04
N ILE A 208 3.46 -1.89 -23.01
CA ILE A 208 4.61 -2.83 -23.00
C ILE A 208 4.08 -4.26 -22.80
#